data_AF-A0A9P8FGZ0-F1
#
_entry.id   AF-A0A9P8FGZ0-F1
#
_cell.length_a   1.000
_cell.length_b   1.000
_cell.length_c   1.000
_cell.angle_alpha   90.00
_cell.angle_beta   90.00
_cell.angle_gamma   90.00
#
_symmetry.space_group_name_H-M   'P 1'
#
loop_
_entity.id
_entity.type
_entity.pdbx_description
1 polymer ?
#
loop_
_entity_poly.entity_id
_entity_poly.type
_entity_poly.pdbx_seq_one_letter_code
_entity_poly.pdbx_strand_id
1 'polypeptide(L)'
;MATPDDADNGLQPSLQPVGRPLDLVPVQLKEAALDSPTFRAVAVHYANQVEGIEKWLRDYVKQSQKFVDRFASIQKEFDNFDHFPPPPPENMSQAVMDHDYTLLAVTRYSQNTTQYLNWVFTNVARSRQTMIEPLMRFIDGTDSPLRQFNQARRALERTQAIFDAEMTRYLAQAKTKEASSLREDAFKLHEDRKAYLRASMDYCIMAP
;
A
#
# COMPACT_ATOMS: atom_id res chain seq x y z
N MET A 1 51.10 45.70 -26.00
CA MET A 1 50.21 44.84 -26.81
C MET A 1 50.59 43.39 -26.52
N ALA A 2 49.89 42.77 -25.56
CA ALA A 2 49.76 41.34 -25.22
C ALA A 2 49.41 41.20 -23.72
N THR A 3 48.14 40.90 -23.43
CA THR A 3 47.58 40.26 -22.21
C THR A 3 47.80 38.73 -22.30
N PRO A 4 47.57 37.84 -21.29
CA PRO A 4 46.64 37.94 -20.13
C PRO A 4 47.26 37.57 -18.76
N ASP A 5 46.84 38.19 -17.64
CA ASP A 5 45.59 38.02 -16.87
C ASP A 5 45.38 36.61 -16.30
N ASP A 6 45.67 36.54 -15.00
CA ASP A 6 45.00 35.81 -13.93
C ASP A 6 44.76 34.31 -14.08
N ALA A 7 45.68 33.56 -13.47
CA ALA A 7 45.42 32.21 -12.98
C ALA A 7 44.39 32.28 -11.82
N ASP A 8 43.10 32.15 -12.16
CA ASP A 8 42.02 31.86 -11.23
C ASP A 8 42.20 30.44 -10.68
N ASN A 9 42.93 30.35 -9.57
CA ASN A 9 43.26 29.12 -8.89
C ASN A 9 42.05 28.63 -8.09
N GLY A 10 41.21 27.84 -8.74
CA GLY A 10 40.33 26.81 -8.19
C GLY A 10 39.86 26.97 -6.74
N LEU A 11 38.86 27.83 -6.51
CA LEU A 11 38.02 27.75 -5.32
C LEU A 11 36.95 26.66 -5.52
N GLN A 12 37.34 25.39 -5.40
CA GLN A 12 36.38 24.35 -5.12
C GLN A 12 35.78 24.60 -3.72
N PRO A 13 34.44 24.67 -3.57
CA PRO A 13 33.84 24.76 -2.25
C PRO A 13 34.20 23.51 -1.46
N SER A 14 34.99 23.68 -0.38
CA SER A 14 35.30 22.59 0.53
C SER A 14 34.00 22.04 1.10
N LEU A 15 33.66 20.79 0.75
CA LEU A 15 32.56 20.06 1.37
C LEU A 15 32.78 20.08 2.88
N GLN A 16 31.92 20.79 3.61
CA GLN A 16 31.98 20.78 5.07
C GLN A 16 31.81 19.33 5.54
N PRO A 17 32.67 18.81 6.44
CA PRO A 17 32.51 17.46 6.95
C PRO A 17 31.14 17.36 7.62
N VAL A 18 30.33 16.41 7.14
CA VAL A 18 29.00 16.10 7.67
C VAL A 18 29.11 15.98 9.19
N GLY A 19 28.45 16.89 9.91
CA GLY A 19 28.42 16.89 11.37
C GLY A 19 27.96 15.52 11.88
N ARG A 20 28.71 15.00 12.87
CA ARG A 20 28.53 13.75 13.64
C ARG A 20 27.55 12.74 13.01
N PRO A 21 28.03 11.58 12.51
CA PRO A 21 27.14 10.58 11.92
C PRO A 21 25.99 10.24 12.88
N LEU A 22 24.76 10.29 12.36
CA LEU A 22 23.56 9.94 13.11
C LEU A 22 23.71 8.51 13.63
N ASP A 23 23.76 8.36 14.96
CA ASP A 23 23.79 7.06 15.62
C ASP A 23 22.36 6.49 15.58
N LEU A 24 22.03 5.80 14.49
CA LEU A 24 20.74 5.15 14.31
C LEU A 24 20.74 3.86 15.13
N VAL A 25 20.17 3.92 16.33
CA VAL A 25 19.96 2.74 17.17
C VAL A 25 18.68 2.03 16.71
N PRO A 26 18.76 0.78 16.19
CA PRO A 26 17.58 0.04 15.78
C PRO A 26 16.87 -0.51 17.02
N VAL A 27 16.08 0.34 17.67
CA VAL A 27 15.41 0.03 18.95
C VAL A 27 14.58 -1.24 18.83
N GLN A 28 13.81 -1.40 17.76
CA GLN A 28 12.94 -2.57 17.61
C GLN A 28 13.70 -3.88 17.48
N LEU A 29 14.81 -3.92 16.71
CA LEU A 29 15.65 -5.11 16.62
C LEU A 29 16.28 -5.45 17.97
N LYS A 30 16.66 -4.43 18.75
CA LYS A 30 17.18 -4.62 20.09
C LYS A 30 16.12 -5.17 21.05
N GLU A 31 14.91 -4.63 21.02
CA GLU A 31 13.79 -5.09 21.85
C GLU A 31 13.32 -6.50 21.43
N ALA A 32 13.34 -6.82 20.14
CA ALA A 32 13.08 -8.16 19.62
C ALA A 32 14.14 -9.18 20.08
N ALA A 33 15.42 -8.79 20.13
CA ALA A 33 16.48 -9.65 20.65
C ALA A 33 16.30 -9.98 22.14
N LEU A 34 15.71 -9.05 22.89
CA LEU A 34 15.43 -9.19 24.32
C LEU A 34 14.07 -9.82 24.61
N ASP A 35 13.20 -9.98 23.60
CA ASP A 35 11.80 -10.38 23.75
C ASP A 35 11.08 -9.57 24.85
N SER A 36 11.17 -8.24 24.75
CA SER A 36 10.57 -7.38 25.77
C SER A 36 9.04 -7.38 25.69
N PRO A 37 8.33 -7.13 26.81
CA PRO A 37 6.88 -6.94 26.79
C PRO A 37 6.45 -5.81 25.84
N THR A 38 7.30 -4.79 25.68
CA THR A 38 7.08 -3.70 24.72
C THR A 38 7.13 -4.19 23.29
N PHE A 39 8.11 -5.02 22.92
CA PHE A 39 8.16 -5.65 21.61
C PHE A 39 6.88 -6.45 21.32
N ARG A 40 6.47 -7.34 22.25
CA ARG A 40 5.26 -8.15 22.07
C ARG A 40 4.00 -7.29 21.89
N ALA A 41 3.87 -6.22 22.67
CA ALA A 41 2.74 -5.29 22.55
C ALA A 41 2.74 -4.54 21.21
N VAL A 42 3.91 -4.05 20.76
CA VAL A 42 4.05 -3.33 19.49
C VAL A 42 3.78 -4.25 18.30
N ALA A 43 4.28 -5.48 18.32
CA ALA A 43 4.05 -6.46 17.25
C ALA A 43 2.54 -6.76 17.09
N VAL A 44 1.83 -6.98 18.19
CA VAL A 44 0.36 -7.20 18.14
C VAL A 44 -0.37 -5.94 17.68
N HIS A 45 0.00 -4.76 18.20
CA HIS A 45 -0.63 -3.51 17.81
C HIS A 45 -0.44 -3.23 16.32
N TYR A 46 0.78 -3.32 15.81
CA TYR A 46 1.09 -3.09 14.41
C TYR A 46 0.38 -4.10 13.50
N ALA A 47 0.33 -5.38 13.89
CA ALA A 47 -0.44 -6.39 13.17
C ALA A 47 -1.92 -6.01 13.03
N ASN A 48 -2.56 -5.56 14.12
CA ASN A 48 -3.96 -5.13 14.10
C ASN A 48 -4.17 -3.89 13.20
N GLN A 49 -3.22 -2.95 13.21
CA GLN A 49 -3.26 -1.77 12.34
C GLN A 49 -3.17 -2.17 10.86
N VAL A 50 -2.28 -3.09 10.51
CA VAL A 50 -2.14 -3.59 9.13
C VAL A 50 -3.40 -4.34 8.69
N GLU A 51 -3.99 -5.18 9.54
CA GLU A 51 -5.25 -5.88 9.23
C GLU A 51 -6.40 -4.88 8.97
N GLY A 52 -6.50 -3.82 9.78
CA GLY A 52 -7.46 -2.75 9.57
C GLY A 52 -7.29 -2.05 8.22
N ILE A 53 -6.05 -1.74 7.85
CA ILE A 53 -5.72 -1.13 6.55
C ILE A 53 -6.02 -2.09 5.40
N GLU A 54 -5.65 -3.37 5.51
CA GLU A 54 -5.92 -4.37 4.48
C GLU A 54 -7.43 -4.49 4.22
N LYS A 55 -8.25 -4.59 5.27
CA LYS A 55 -9.70 -4.65 5.14
C LYS A 55 -10.25 -3.40 4.47
N TRP A 56 -9.84 -2.22 4.91
CA TRP A 56 -10.26 -0.94 4.32
C TRP A 56 -9.88 -0.85 2.83
N LEU A 57 -8.66 -1.24 2.47
CA LEU A 57 -8.19 -1.25 1.08
C LEU A 57 -9.01 -2.21 0.20
N ARG A 58 -9.31 -3.42 0.69
CA ARG A 58 -10.15 -4.39 -0.01
C ARG A 58 -11.55 -3.83 -0.27
N ASP A 59 -12.16 -3.22 0.74
CA ASP A 59 -13.48 -2.59 0.62
C ASP A 59 -13.47 -1.39 -0.33
N TYR A 60 -12.40 -0.58 -0.31
CA TYR A 60 -12.20 0.53 -1.23
C TYR A 60 -12.07 0.07 -2.69
N VAL A 61 -11.25 -0.95 -2.95
CA VAL A 61 -11.09 -1.55 -4.29
C VAL A 61 -12.43 -2.08 -4.80
N LYS A 62 -13.15 -2.82 -3.97
CA LYS A 62 -14.48 -3.37 -4.30
C LYS A 62 -15.49 -2.27 -4.64
N GLN A 63 -15.51 -1.18 -3.89
CA GLN A 63 -16.40 -0.05 -4.17
C GLN A 63 -16.00 0.69 -5.44
N SER A 64 -14.69 0.90 -5.65
CA SER A 64 -14.14 1.53 -6.86
C SER A 64 -14.48 0.72 -8.13
N GLN A 65 -14.38 -0.61 -8.08
CA GLN A 65 -14.78 -1.47 -9.20
C GLN A 65 -16.26 -1.30 -9.55
N LYS A 66 -17.15 -1.39 -8.54
CA LYS A 66 -18.59 -1.17 -8.74
C LYS A 66 -18.90 0.22 -9.30
N PHE A 67 -18.16 1.24 -8.87
CA PHE A 67 -18.30 2.60 -9.39
C PHE A 67 -17.95 2.66 -10.88
N VAL A 68 -16.81 2.09 -11.28
CA VAL A 68 -16.40 2.02 -12.69
C VAL A 68 -17.41 1.22 -13.52
N ASP A 69 -17.91 0.09 -13.01
CA ASP A 69 -18.89 -0.75 -13.71
C ASP A 69 -20.22 0.00 -13.91
N ARG A 70 -20.68 0.76 -12.91
CA ARG A 70 -21.87 1.61 -13.02
C ARG A 70 -21.68 2.70 -14.07
N PHE A 71 -20.52 3.36 -14.09
CA PHE A 71 -20.21 4.36 -15.12
C PHE A 71 -20.17 3.75 -16.52
N ALA A 72 -19.68 2.53 -16.67
CA ALA A 72 -19.72 1.81 -17.95
C ALA A 72 -21.16 1.49 -18.40
N SER A 73 -22.07 1.17 -17.46
CA SER A 73 -23.50 1.02 -17.80
C SER A 73 -24.13 2.33 -18.24
N ILE A 74 -23.86 3.44 -17.54
CA ILE A 74 -24.34 4.78 -17.92
C ILE A 74 -23.79 5.16 -19.30
N GLN A 75 -22.52 4.84 -19.58
CA GLN A 75 -21.92 5.08 -20.90
C GLN A 75 -22.68 4.35 -22.00
N LYS A 76 -23.08 3.08 -21.80
CA LYS A 76 -23.86 2.33 -22.80
C LYS A 76 -25.23 2.97 -23.08
N GLU A 77 -25.88 3.52 -22.05
CA GLU A 77 -27.13 4.26 -22.23
C GLU A 77 -26.89 5.57 -22.99
N PHE A 78 -25.79 6.25 -22.67
CA PHE A 78 -25.35 7.48 -23.34
C PHE A 78 -25.00 7.26 -24.81
N ASP A 79 -24.34 6.15 -25.15
CA ASP A 79 -23.95 5.79 -26.53
C ASP A 79 -25.15 5.58 -27.47
N ASN A 80 -26.37 5.44 -26.93
CA ASN A 80 -27.60 5.41 -27.73
C ASN A 80 -28.04 6.81 -28.22
N PHE A 81 -27.45 7.88 -27.69
CA PHE A 81 -27.67 9.24 -28.14
C PHE A 81 -26.57 9.64 -29.14
N ASP A 82 -26.95 9.98 -30.38
CA ASP A 82 -26.02 10.65 -31.31
C ASP A 82 -25.56 12.01 -30.74
N HIS A 83 -26.45 12.69 -30.02
CA HIS A 83 -26.28 14.02 -29.44
C HIS A 83 -27.06 14.09 -28.12
N PHE A 84 -26.45 14.57 -27.03
CA PHE A 84 -27.12 14.70 -25.73
C PHE A 84 -27.05 16.14 -25.19
N PRO A 85 -28.19 16.83 -25.03
CA PRO A 85 -29.53 16.43 -25.47
C PRO A 85 -29.62 16.38 -27.00
N PRO A 86 -30.59 15.64 -27.56
CA PRO A 86 -30.82 15.65 -29.00
C PRO A 86 -31.17 17.07 -29.47
N PRO A 87 -30.69 17.50 -30.65
CA PRO A 87 -31.01 18.81 -31.19
C PRO A 87 -32.52 18.93 -31.47
N PRO A 88 -33.06 20.16 -31.51
CA PRO A 88 -34.45 20.39 -31.91
C PRO A 88 -34.71 19.88 -33.34
N PRO A 89 -35.95 19.45 -33.67
CA PRO A 89 -36.30 19.05 -35.02
C PRO A 89 -36.05 20.16 -36.05
N GLU A 90 -35.43 19.82 -37.18
CA GLU A 90 -35.03 20.78 -38.24
C GLU A 90 -36.23 21.50 -38.90
N ASN A 91 -37.45 21.01 -38.71
CA ASN A 91 -38.66 21.47 -39.38
C ASN A 91 -39.54 22.39 -38.53
N MET A 92 -39.06 22.87 -37.38
CA MET A 92 -39.84 23.77 -36.53
C MET A 92 -39.97 25.14 -37.18
N SER A 93 -41.12 25.80 -36.98
CA SER A 93 -41.33 27.16 -37.48
C SER A 93 -40.57 28.16 -36.59
N GLN A 94 -39.96 29.17 -37.22
CA GLN A 94 -39.29 30.27 -36.52
C GLN A 94 -40.24 31.07 -35.60
N ALA A 95 -41.56 30.98 -35.84
CA ALA A 95 -42.59 31.54 -34.97
C ALA A 95 -42.74 30.80 -33.63
N VAL A 96 -42.23 29.56 -33.54
CA VAL A 96 -42.27 28.71 -32.33
C VAL A 96 -40.93 28.70 -31.61
N MET A 97 -39.82 28.71 -32.34
CA MET A 97 -38.48 28.72 -31.78
C MET A 97 -37.55 29.61 -32.62
N ASP A 98 -36.82 30.51 -31.96
CA ASP A 98 -35.83 31.34 -32.65
C ASP A 98 -34.63 30.49 -33.10
N HIS A 99 -34.49 30.31 -34.41
CA HIS A 99 -33.45 29.48 -35.00
C HIS A 99 -32.05 30.09 -34.87
N ASP A 100 -31.90 31.41 -34.80
CA ASP A 100 -30.57 32.03 -34.84
C ASP A 100 -29.83 31.89 -33.52
N TYR A 101 -30.56 31.96 -32.40
CA TYR A 101 -29.98 31.86 -31.07
C TYR A 101 -30.25 30.52 -30.39
N THR A 102 -31.48 30.01 -30.46
CA THR A 102 -31.87 28.81 -29.70
C THR A 102 -31.27 27.54 -30.32
N LEU A 103 -31.38 27.39 -31.64
CA LEU A 103 -30.82 26.23 -32.34
C LEU A 103 -29.31 26.18 -32.17
N LEU A 104 -28.62 27.31 -32.40
CA LEU A 104 -27.17 27.41 -32.22
C LEU A 104 -26.74 27.11 -30.78
N ALA A 105 -27.44 27.65 -29.78
CA ALA A 105 -27.13 27.42 -28.37
C ALA A 105 -27.31 25.94 -27.99
N VAL A 106 -28.41 25.31 -28.41
CA VAL A 106 -28.68 23.89 -28.11
C VAL A 106 -27.69 22.97 -28.82
N THR A 107 -27.37 23.22 -30.09
CA THR A 107 -26.38 22.42 -30.83
C THR A 107 -24.99 22.51 -30.19
N ARG A 108 -24.54 23.72 -29.82
CA ARG A 108 -23.25 23.91 -29.13
C ARG A 108 -23.24 23.25 -27.75
N TYR A 109 -24.32 23.40 -26.99
CA TYR A 109 -24.46 22.76 -25.69
C TYR A 109 -24.39 21.23 -25.80
N SER A 110 -25.10 20.66 -26.78
CA SER A 110 -25.11 19.22 -27.03
C SER A 110 -23.73 18.69 -27.40
N GLN A 111 -23.02 19.34 -28.32
CA GLN A 111 -21.66 18.98 -28.71
C GLN A 111 -20.68 19.02 -27.54
N ASN A 112 -20.70 20.11 -26.76
CA ASN A 112 -19.83 20.26 -25.59
C ASN A 112 -20.15 19.23 -24.50
N THR A 113 -21.44 18.95 -24.27
CA THR A 113 -21.88 17.96 -23.28
C THR A 113 -21.44 16.56 -23.68
N THR A 114 -21.61 16.18 -24.95
CA THR A 114 -21.14 14.89 -25.46
C THR A 114 -19.62 14.75 -25.33
N GLN A 115 -18.86 15.78 -25.71
CA GLN A 115 -17.40 15.76 -25.56
C GLN A 115 -16.98 15.63 -24.09
N TYR A 116 -17.60 16.40 -23.20
CA TYR A 116 -17.33 16.36 -21.76
C TYR A 116 -17.62 14.99 -21.17
N LEU A 117 -18.78 14.40 -21.47
CA LEU A 117 -19.17 13.10 -20.95
C LEU A 117 -18.25 11.99 -21.48
N ASN A 118 -17.88 12.01 -22.76
CA ASN A 118 -16.89 11.10 -23.31
C ASN A 118 -15.53 11.20 -22.60
N TRP A 119 -15.09 12.42 -22.28
CA TRP A 119 -13.90 12.63 -21.48
C TRP A 119 -14.04 12.05 -20.07
N VAL A 120 -15.19 12.25 -19.39
CA VAL A 120 -15.47 11.67 -18.07
C VAL A 120 -15.41 10.15 -18.13
N PHE A 121 -16.15 9.51 -19.05
CA PHE A 121 -16.17 8.05 -19.19
C PHE A 121 -14.79 7.46 -19.43
N THR A 122 -14.00 8.10 -20.31
CA THR A 122 -12.63 7.67 -20.61
C THR A 122 -11.74 7.72 -19.36
N ASN A 123 -11.83 8.78 -18.56
CA ASN A 123 -11.01 8.91 -17.34
C ASN A 123 -11.46 7.92 -16.25
N VAL A 124 -12.77 7.71 -16.08
CA VAL A 124 -13.29 6.71 -15.15
C VAL A 124 -12.87 5.30 -15.57
N ALA A 125 -12.94 4.96 -16.86
CA ALA A 125 -12.47 3.68 -17.37
C ALA A 125 -10.95 3.51 -17.14
N ARG A 126 -10.16 4.57 -17.36
CA ARG A 126 -8.71 4.58 -17.11
C ARG A 126 -8.36 4.32 -15.65
N SER A 127 -9.20 4.76 -14.70
CA SER A 127 -8.98 4.53 -13.26
C SER A 127 -8.82 3.05 -12.89
N ARG A 128 -9.38 2.14 -13.69
CA ARG A 128 -9.18 0.70 -13.51
C ARG A 128 -7.71 0.31 -13.61
N GLN A 129 -7.00 0.85 -14.60
CA GLN A 129 -5.58 0.54 -14.84
C GLN A 129 -4.65 1.39 -13.97
N THR A 130 -5.02 2.63 -13.67
CA THR A 130 -4.12 3.56 -12.94
C THR A 130 -4.25 3.48 -11.42
N MET A 131 -5.35 2.94 -10.89
CA MET A 131 -5.61 2.92 -9.45
C MET A 131 -6.06 1.54 -8.96
N ILE A 132 -7.12 0.96 -9.54
CA ILE A 132 -7.70 -0.29 -9.04
C ILE A 132 -6.72 -1.46 -9.16
N GLU A 133 -6.15 -1.66 -10.35
CA GLU A 133 -5.23 -2.77 -10.63
C GLU A 133 -3.93 -2.69 -9.79
N PRO A 134 -3.24 -1.53 -9.66
CA PRO A 134 -2.11 -1.40 -8.75
C PRO A 134 -2.46 -1.73 -7.30
N LEU A 135 -3.63 -1.28 -6.80
CA LEU A 135 -4.07 -1.60 -5.44
C LEU A 135 -4.35 -3.09 -5.27
N MET A 136 -4.97 -3.74 -6.26
CA MET A 136 -5.16 -5.19 -6.24
C MET A 136 -3.83 -5.95 -6.22
N ARG A 137 -2.84 -5.53 -7.02
CA ARG A 137 -1.50 -6.10 -7.01
C ARG A 137 -0.78 -5.89 -5.69
N PHE A 138 -0.96 -4.73 -5.07
CA PHE A 138 -0.43 -4.46 -3.74
C PHE A 138 -1.05 -5.36 -2.67
N ILE A 139 -2.32 -5.74 -2.80
CA ILE A 139 -3.02 -6.59 -1.82
C ILE A 139 -2.77 -8.09 -2.06
N ASP A 140 -3.01 -8.57 -3.29
CA ASP A 140 -3.06 -10.01 -3.63
C ASP A 140 -1.93 -10.47 -4.55
N GLY A 141 -1.08 -9.56 -5.03
CA GLY A 141 0.04 -9.89 -5.93
C GLY A 141 1.06 -10.83 -5.29
N THR A 142 1.78 -11.58 -6.13
CA THR A 142 2.83 -12.51 -5.67
C THR A 142 3.93 -11.80 -4.89
N ASP A 143 4.33 -10.62 -5.36
CA ASP A 143 5.35 -9.77 -4.73
C ASP A 143 4.74 -8.73 -3.78
N SER A 144 3.49 -8.93 -3.36
CA SER A 144 2.79 -8.01 -2.46
C SER A 144 3.54 -7.88 -1.13
N PRO A 145 3.87 -6.65 -0.68
CA PRO A 145 4.46 -6.44 0.64
C PRO A 145 3.47 -6.80 1.77
N LEU A 146 2.16 -6.62 1.56
CA LEU A 146 1.13 -7.05 2.53
C LEU A 146 1.13 -8.57 2.70
N ARG A 147 1.26 -9.32 1.61
CA ARG A 147 1.33 -10.78 1.66
C ARG A 147 2.60 -11.25 2.36
N GLN A 148 3.75 -10.65 2.05
CA GLN A 148 5.03 -10.94 2.70
C GLN A 148 4.98 -10.64 4.20
N PHE A 149 4.42 -9.49 4.59
CA PHE A 149 4.22 -9.13 5.99
C PHE A 149 3.30 -10.13 6.71
N ASN A 150 2.16 -10.49 6.11
CA ASN A 150 1.25 -11.49 6.69
C ASN A 150 1.91 -12.86 6.86
N GLN A 151 2.81 -13.25 5.96
CA GLN A 151 3.60 -14.47 6.12
C GLN A 151 4.60 -14.37 7.27
N ALA A 152 5.33 -13.26 7.38
CA ALA A 152 6.26 -13.01 8.49
C ALA A 152 5.53 -13.00 9.84
N ARG A 153 4.37 -12.34 9.92
CA ARG A 153 3.49 -12.36 11.10
C ARG A 153 3.08 -13.76 11.51
N ARG A 154 2.59 -14.58 10.57
CA ARG A 154 2.18 -15.97 10.86
C ARG A 154 3.37 -16.83 11.30
N ALA A 155 4.55 -16.60 10.74
CA ALA A 155 5.78 -17.28 11.15
C ALA A 155 6.18 -16.89 12.57
N LEU A 156 6.09 -15.59 12.91
CA LEU A 156 6.32 -15.08 14.26
C LEU A 156 5.36 -15.72 15.28
N GLU A 157 4.04 -15.64 15.03
CA GLU A 157 3.03 -16.20 15.94
C GLU A 157 3.21 -17.70 16.16
N ARG A 158 3.53 -18.45 15.09
CA ARG A 158 3.76 -19.89 15.17
C ARG A 158 5.01 -20.21 16.00
N THR A 159 6.14 -19.56 15.70
CA THR A 159 7.40 -19.82 16.39
C THR A 159 7.35 -19.35 17.84
N GLN A 160 6.66 -18.24 18.13
CA GLN A 160 6.39 -17.75 19.47
C GLN A 160 5.58 -18.77 20.28
N ALA A 161 4.47 -19.29 19.72
CA ALA A 161 3.64 -20.27 20.40
C ALA A 161 4.39 -21.58 20.71
N ILE A 162 5.25 -22.04 19.79
CA ILE A 162 6.12 -23.20 20.00
C ILE A 162 7.11 -22.91 21.13
N PHE A 163 7.82 -21.79 21.06
CA PHE A 163 8.81 -21.40 22.07
C PHE A 163 8.17 -21.25 23.47
N ASP A 164 7.04 -20.56 23.59
CA ASP A 164 6.35 -20.35 24.87
C ASP A 164 5.86 -21.70 25.46
N ALA A 165 5.38 -22.64 24.63
CA ALA A 165 4.97 -23.97 25.06
C ALA A 165 6.17 -24.83 25.54
N GLU A 166 7.27 -24.80 24.80
CA GLU A 166 8.50 -25.53 25.11
C GLU A 166 9.19 -24.95 26.35
N MET A 167 9.20 -23.62 26.50
CA MET A 167 9.69 -22.93 27.69
C MET A 167 8.87 -23.31 28.92
N THR A 168 7.54 -23.35 28.80
CA THR A 168 6.65 -23.80 29.89
C THR A 168 6.96 -25.25 30.28
N ARG A 169 7.15 -26.15 29.30
CA ARG A 169 7.53 -27.55 29.55
C ARG A 169 8.88 -27.66 30.25
N TYR A 170 9.87 -26.87 29.82
CA TYR A 170 11.21 -26.85 30.40
C TYR A 170 11.20 -26.34 31.84
N LEU A 171 10.44 -25.29 32.13
CA LEU A 171 10.31 -24.74 33.49
C LEU A 171 9.57 -25.68 34.46
N ALA A 172 8.67 -26.52 33.95
CA ALA A 172 7.93 -27.50 34.75
C ALA A 172 8.74 -28.75 35.14
N GLN A 173 10.02 -28.85 34.74
CA GLN A 173 10.83 -30.04 34.99
C GLN A 173 11.27 -30.18 36.44
N ALA A 174 11.18 -31.41 36.96
CA ALA A 174 11.68 -31.74 38.29
C ALA A 174 13.22 -31.69 38.32
N LYS A 175 13.77 -31.12 39.40
CA LYS A 175 15.23 -31.05 39.61
C LYS A 175 15.90 -32.43 39.79
N THR A 176 15.11 -33.47 40.03
CA THR A 176 15.54 -34.87 40.17
C THR A 176 15.60 -35.62 38.84
N LYS A 177 15.20 -34.98 37.73
CA LYS A 177 15.23 -35.57 36.39
C LYS A 177 16.68 -35.84 35.97
N GLU A 178 16.88 -36.88 35.16
CA GLU A 178 18.21 -37.26 34.69
C GLU A 178 18.88 -36.12 33.90
N ALA A 179 20.17 -35.90 34.16
CA ALA A 179 20.94 -34.82 33.55
C ALA A 179 21.02 -34.91 32.01
N SER A 180 20.96 -36.12 31.44
CA SER A 180 20.94 -36.35 29.99
C SER A 180 19.65 -35.80 29.36
N SER A 181 18.49 -36.14 29.93
CA SER A 181 17.18 -35.67 29.46
C SER A 181 16.99 -34.17 29.68
N LEU A 182 17.50 -33.60 30.79
CA LEU A 182 17.51 -32.16 31.01
C LEU A 182 18.31 -31.41 29.93
N ARG A 183 19.42 -31.99 29.46
CA ARG A 183 20.22 -31.40 28.38
C ARG A 183 19.47 -31.44 27.05
N GLU A 184 18.84 -32.55 26.71
CA GLU A 184 18.07 -32.69 25.46
C GLU A 184 16.93 -31.64 25.39
N ASP A 185 16.16 -31.50 26.46
CA ASP A 185 15.10 -30.48 26.52
C ASP A 185 15.66 -29.05 26.44
N ALA A 186 16.83 -28.78 27.04
CA ALA A 186 17.50 -27.48 26.92
C ALA A 186 17.99 -27.22 25.48
N PHE A 187 18.50 -28.23 24.77
CA PHE A 187 18.89 -28.11 23.36
C PHE A 187 17.69 -27.81 22.47
N LYS A 188 16.58 -28.52 22.68
CA LYS A 188 15.35 -28.26 21.93
C LYS A 188 14.83 -26.84 22.16
N LEU A 189 14.78 -26.40 23.43
CA LEU A 189 14.41 -25.03 23.77
C LEU A 189 15.31 -23.98 23.10
N HIS A 190 16.61 -24.24 23.02
CA HIS A 190 17.55 -23.33 22.36
C HIS A 190 17.28 -23.21 20.85
N GLU A 191 17.04 -24.33 20.18
CA GLU A 191 16.72 -24.34 18.74
C GLU A 191 15.37 -23.63 18.47
N ASP A 192 14.36 -23.88 19.29
CA ASP A 192 13.06 -23.21 19.18
C ASP A 192 13.19 -21.69 19.44
N ARG A 193 14.00 -21.29 20.43
CA ARG A 193 14.32 -19.87 20.69
C ARG A 193 15.01 -19.22 19.49
N LYS A 194 15.94 -19.93 18.84
CA LYS A 194 16.66 -19.43 17.67
C LYS A 194 15.72 -19.23 16.48
N ALA A 195 14.79 -20.16 16.26
CA ALA A 195 13.76 -20.03 15.24
C ALA A 195 12.84 -18.82 15.51
N TYR A 196 12.40 -18.65 16.77
CA TYR A 196 11.59 -17.50 17.19
C TYR A 196 12.33 -16.17 17.02
N LEU A 197 13.59 -16.09 17.44
CA LEU A 197 14.41 -14.88 17.29
C LEU A 197 14.56 -14.50 15.82
N ARG A 198 14.80 -15.47 14.93
CA ARG A 198 14.87 -15.22 13.49
C ARG A 198 13.55 -14.65 12.95
N ALA A 199 12.43 -15.27 13.29
CA ALA A 199 11.12 -14.78 12.87
C ALA A 199 10.81 -13.38 13.42
N SER A 200 11.26 -13.06 14.63
CA SER A 200 11.11 -11.73 15.25
C SER A 200 11.92 -10.66 14.50
N MET A 201 13.15 -10.99 14.09
CA MET A 201 13.96 -10.09 13.27
C MET A 201 13.37 -9.89 11.88
N ASP A 202 12.93 -10.97 11.22
CA ASP A 202 12.26 -10.90 9.91
C ASP A 202 10.99 -10.05 9.98
N TYR A 203 10.24 -10.13 11.09
CA TYR A 203 9.08 -9.27 11.34
C TYR A 203 9.47 -7.79 11.50
N CYS A 204 10.48 -7.48 12.32
CA CYS A 204 10.97 -6.11 12.54
C CYS A 204 11.64 -5.46 11.32
N ILE A 205 12.02 -6.23 10.31
CA ILE A 205 12.50 -5.66 9.03
C ILE A 205 11.31 -5.20 8.18
N MET A 206 10.17 -5.88 8.31
CA MET A 206 8.94 -5.60 7.55
C MET A 206 8.00 -4.62 8.26
N ALA A 207 8.10 -4.52 9.59
CA ALA A 207 7.38 -3.56 10.43
C ALA A 207 8.35 -2.45 10.89
N PRO A 208 7.99 -1.16 10.77
CA PRO A 208 8.78 -0.04 11.25
C PRO A 208 8.71 0.14 12.76
#